data_AF-A0AAD1DRJ1-F1
#
_entry.id   AF-A0AAD1DRJ1-F1
#
_cell.length_a   1.000
_cell.length_b   1.000
_cell.length_c   1.000
_cell.angle_alpha   90.00
_cell.angle_beta   90.00
_cell.angle_gamma   90.00
#
_symmetry.space_group_name_H-M   'P 1'
#
loop_
_entity.id
_entity.type
_entity.pdbx_description
1 polymer ?
#
loop_
_entity_poly.entity_id
_entity_poly.type
_entity_poly.pdbx_seq_one_letter_code
_entity_poly.pdbx_strand_id
1 'polypeptide(L)' 'METLAQKIKNKSVTVYQTIAKKHNTDAEYVGKIARGERIPTRGKGLKILKELKDLTR' A
#
# COMPACT_ATOMS: atom_id res chain seq x y z
N MET A 1 24.51 -12.98 -17.91
CA MET A 1 23.68 -13.69 -16.90
C MET A 1 23.14 -12.63 -15.94
N GLU A 2 21.82 -12.46 -15.85
CA GLU A 2 21.27 -11.51 -14.90
C GLU A 2 21.48 -11.98 -13.46
N THR A 3 21.83 -11.04 -12.58
CA THR A 3 21.99 -11.31 -11.16
C THR A 3 20.63 -11.37 -10.45
N LEU A 4 20.57 -12.04 -9.30
CA LEU A 4 19.36 -12.06 -8.46
C LEU A 4 18.89 -10.65 -8.10
N ALA A 5 19.82 -9.72 -7.89
CA ALA A 5 19.51 -8.32 -7.58
C ALA A 5 18.77 -7.61 -8.73
N GLN A 6 19.19 -7.84 -9.99
CA GLN A 6 18.51 -7.27 -11.16
C GLN A 6 17.08 -7.82 -11.29
N LYS A 7 16.89 -9.12 -11.12
CA LYS A 7 15.57 -9.76 -11.14
C LYS A 7 14.64 -9.21 -10.06
N ILE A 8 15.17 -8.93 -8.87
CA ILE A 8 14.39 -8.33 -7.77
C ILE A 8 14.06 -6.86 -8.05
N LYS A 9 15.02 -6.08 -8.57
CA LYS A 9 14.81 -4.66 -8.91
C LYS A 9 13.72 -4.49 -9.97
N ASN A 10 13.60 -5.44 -10.89
CA ASN A 10 12.60 -5.41 -11.96
C ASN A 10 11.20 -5.84 -11.51
N LYS A 11 11.02 -6.29 -10.25
CA LYS A 11 9.67 -6.63 -9.75
C LYS A 11 8.85 -5.35 -9.55
N SER A 12 7.65 -5.33 -10.12
CA SER A 12 6.68 -4.26 -9.93
C SER A 12 6.23 -4.20 -8.47
N VAL A 13 6.28 -3.00 -7.89
CA VAL A 13 5.72 -2.72 -6.56
C VAL A 13 4.24 -2.41 -6.71
N THR A 14 3.39 -3.02 -5.89
CA THR A 14 1.95 -2.74 -5.95
C THR A 14 1.61 -1.38 -5.34
N VAL A 15 0.46 -0.83 -5.72
CA VAL A 15 -0.07 0.41 -5.12
C VAL A 15 -0.17 0.28 -3.59
N TYR A 16 -0.66 -0.87 -3.10
CA TYR A 16 -0.76 -1.11 -1.66
C TYR A 16 0.60 -1.16 -0.97
N GLN A 17 1.61 -1.76 -1.57
CA GLN A 17 2.98 -1.76 -1.04
C GLN A 17 3.59 -0.36 -1.01
N THR A 18 3.29 0.46 -2.01
CA THR A 18 3.76 1.85 -2.08
C THR A 18 3.15 2.70 -0.97
N ILE A 19 1.84 2.64 -0.79
CA ILE A 19 1.11 3.32 0.29
C ILE A 19 1.59 2.80 1.65
N ALA A 20 1.76 1.48 1.78
CA ALA A 20 2.23 0.86 3.01
C ALA A 20 3.60 1.42 3.45
N LYS A 21 4.56 1.50 2.51
CA LYS A 21 5.88 2.09 2.76
C LYS A 21 5.79 3.57 3.15
N LYS A 22 4.96 4.36 2.46
CA LYS A 22 4.76 5.79 2.75
C LYS A 22 4.23 6.04 4.16
N HIS A 23 3.35 5.18 4.66
CA HIS A 23 2.74 5.31 5.98
C HIS A 23 3.43 4.46 7.06
N ASN A 24 4.59 3.87 6.78
CA ASN A 24 5.30 2.95 7.68
C ASN A 24 4.35 1.89 8.26
N THR A 25 3.73 1.12 7.36
CA THR A 25 2.78 0.05 7.67
C THR A 25 2.97 -1.09 6.68
N ASP A 26 2.22 -2.17 6.83
CA ASP A 26 2.23 -3.30 5.90
C ASP A 26 1.10 -3.21 4.84
N ALA A 27 1.30 -3.93 3.73
CA ALA A 27 0.35 -3.93 2.61
C ALA A 27 -0.97 -4.64 2.94
N GLU A 28 -0.97 -5.57 3.90
CA GLU A 28 -2.18 -6.27 4.34
C GLU A 28 -3.12 -5.29 5.06
N TYR A 29 -2.59 -4.44 5.92
CA TYR A 29 -3.30 -3.37 6.60
C TYR A 29 -3.95 -2.39 5.62
N VAL A 30 -3.21 -1.97 4.59
CA VAL A 30 -3.74 -1.13 3.51
C VAL A 30 -4.85 -1.87 2.75
N GLY A 31 -4.65 -3.16 2.45
CA GLY A 31 -5.64 -3.99 1.78
C GLY A 31 -6.94 -4.17 2.59
N LYS A 32 -6.85 -4.35 3.90
CA LYS A 32 -8.01 -4.41 4.82
C LYS A 32 -8.81 -3.12 4.79
N ILE A 33 -8.13 -1.97 4.68
CA ILE A 33 -8.81 -0.67 4.52
C ILE A 33 -9.48 -0.57 3.15
N ALA A 34 -8.79 -0.95 2.07
CA ALA A 34 -9.33 -0.91 0.71
C ALA A 34 -10.57 -1.80 0.53
N ARG A 35 -10.59 -2.98 1.15
CA ARG A 35 -11.72 -3.92 1.10
C ARG A 35 -12.88 -3.57 2.06
N GLY A 36 -12.70 -2.56 2.93
CA GLY A 36 -13.70 -2.19 3.94
C GLY A 36 -13.75 -3.12 5.16
N GLU A 37 -12.90 -4.15 5.24
CA GLU A 37 -12.71 -4.99 6.44
C GLU A 37 -12.25 -4.18 7.66
N ARG A 38 -11.58 -3.05 7.40
CA ARG A 38 -11.19 -2.07 8.42
C ARG A 38 -11.60 -0.67 7.99
N ILE A 39 -12.44 -0.02 8.78
CA ILE A 39 -12.87 1.36 8.54
C ILE A 39 -12.21 2.28 9.58
N PRO A 40 -11.04 2.88 9.26
CA PRO A 40 -10.35 3.75 10.18
C PRO A 40 -11.05 5.11 10.29
N THR A 41 -11.29 5.56 11.52
CA THR A 41 -11.92 6.85 11.82
C THR A 41 -10.93 7.96 12.19
N ARG A 42 -9.67 7.62 12.52
CA ARG A 42 -8.63 8.58 12.91
C ARG A 42 -7.21 8.09 12.60
N GLY A 43 -6.24 9.00 12.73
CA GLY A 43 -4.81 8.71 12.65
C GLY A 43 -4.34 8.23 11.28
N LYS A 44 -3.31 7.37 11.27
CA LYS A 44 -2.69 6.83 10.05
C LYS A 44 -3.68 6.13 9.12
N GLY A 45 -4.59 5.32 9.67
CA GLY A 45 -5.58 4.60 8.86
C GLY A 45 -6.48 5.53 8.06
N LEU A 46 -6.90 6.65 8.65
CA LEU A 46 -7.74 7.64 7.95
C LEU A 46 -6.99 8.29 6.78
N LYS A 47 -5.69 8.57 6.96
CA LYS A 47 -4.83 9.10 5.88
C LYS A 47 -4.71 8.10 4.71
N ILE A 48 -4.52 6.82 5.02
CA ILE A 48 -4.48 5.74 4.03
C ILE A 48 -5.82 5.64 3.29
N LEU A 49 -6.95 5.65 4.00
CA LEU A 49 -8.27 5.61 3.39
C LEU A 49 -8.51 6.78 2.42
N LYS A 50 -8.06 7.98 2.78
CA LYS A 50 -8.15 9.15 1.89
C LYS A 50 -7.32 8.96 0.63
N GLU A 51 -6.07 8.52 0.76
CA GLU A 51 -5.17 8.27 -0.38
C GLU A 51 -5.70 7.18 -1.32
N LEU A 52 -6.28 6.11 -0.76
CA LEU A 52 -6.95 5.06 -1.55
C LEU A 52 -8.16 5.61 -2.34
N LYS A 53 -8.96 6.50 -1.73
CA LYS A 53 -10.10 7.14 -2.40
C LYS A 53 -9.66 8.09 -3.51
N ASP A 54 -8.59 8.85 -3.29
CA ASP A 54 -8.06 9.79 -4.28
C ASP A 54 -7.50 9.07 -5.52
N LEU A 55 -7.03 7.81 -5.38
CA LEU A 55 -6.55 6.98 -6.48
C LEU A 55 -7.66 6.39 -7.36
N THR A 56 -8.88 6.30 -6.84
CA THR A 56 -10.04 5.72 -7.54
C THR A 56 -11.00 6.77 -8.08
N ARG A 57 -10.64 8.05 -7.96
CA ARG A 57 -11.48 9.20 -8.32
C ARG A 57 -11.12 9.73 -9.70
#